data_AF-A0A8S2B3L3-F1
#
_entry.id   AF-A0A8S2B3L3-F1
#
_cell.length_a   1.000
_cell.length_b   1.000
_cell.length_c   1.000
_cell.angle_alpha   90.00
_cell.angle_beta   90.00
_cell.angle_gamma   90.00
#
_symmetry.space_group_name_H-M   'P 1'
#
loop_
_entity.id
_entity.type
_entity.pdbx_description
1 polymer ?
#
loop_
_entity_poly.entity_id
_entity_poly.type
_entity_poly.pdbx_seq_one_letter_code
_entity_poly.pdbx_strand_id
1 'polypeptide(L)'
;MAESSNLQLIAREILVSESYEELAMIVDNLFKRQDSQQYKTSRALYDFCVSCNPGCLTLKLLKLYQSSSNGVLRFRSIYQLSETLTDLRNRQLSLDSLYEIKGVLISCLTMEETKESDFKILRKIVSCVAYNVVDLHKDKWDELGDCILTLVNSKEPVKAFHVFIDLPPVYKSFIDKFLHKILEEASNVFLDPYSVEDWSLALQVFVKMWIQLVDTGMMLVLLEALMGIRVSSVVNSVKKLVKKDKEEFLVQGLEDFERFFSREMNLYKYTKDQCHFVLDLMIKIKGFGTHLTKDIVRKIIMLVTEPDNHAIKPQDDDLQNRREEFERGWYDHLKSLSSLEVLKIFASTDLEERSREMAIRRLNCLLSDNTTEKVEIDIAEMRELQPLIISCLKEEGISFSMFKVLGEVVNHVAYEILVCQEETWYDLRDYIASSTTEFQRAVYIFQCLLMKFDDKKFLYPVMDNLYQEIIERLAPPGEVLVDNSCWVFAFTGAFCAAIHLIEDPGYANAVSEIAYKMIDSVKEIVERGMEVGLVRRAFRDVEIIVKEQLEWYSTSEYKFVKGLLWKLYAIKGMKWQSKIVLWRINVIIDRDVEEEEKERPQNDLHWLNLAAADEEVK
;
A
#
# COMPACT_ATOMS: atom_id res chain seq x y z
N MET A 1 21.08 -36.27 9.69
CA MET A 1 22.48 -35.85 9.38
C MET A 1 23.01 -36.47 8.08
N ALA A 2 22.85 -37.79 7.84
CA ALA A 2 23.33 -38.43 6.60
C ALA A 2 22.66 -37.91 5.30
N GLU A 3 21.33 -37.71 5.30
CA GLU A 3 20.60 -37.20 4.12
C GLU A 3 20.97 -35.76 3.74
N SER A 4 21.17 -34.88 4.72
CA SER A 4 21.62 -33.50 4.49
C SER A 4 23.05 -33.43 3.94
N SER A 5 23.94 -34.32 4.39
CA SER A 5 25.31 -34.41 3.86
C SER A 5 25.34 -34.92 2.42
N ASN A 6 24.38 -35.78 2.03
CA ASN A 6 24.26 -36.30 0.67
C ASN A 6 23.75 -35.22 -0.30
N LEU A 7 22.71 -34.47 0.09
CA LEU A 7 22.18 -33.37 -0.73
C LEU A 7 23.20 -32.25 -0.96
N GLN A 8 24.06 -31.99 0.02
CA GLN A 8 25.13 -31.00 -0.12
C GLN A 8 26.19 -31.42 -1.16
N LEU A 9 26.53 -32.72 -1.23
CA LEU A 9 27.45 -33.24 -2.24
C LEU A 9 26.85 -33.12 -3.64
N ILE A 10 25.58 -33.52 -3.80
CA ILE A 10 24.85 -33.41 -5.07
C ILE A 10 24.77 -31.95 -5.54
N ALA A 11 24.47 -31.01 -4.63
CA ALA A 11 24.45 -29.59 -4.96
C ALA A 11 25.81 -29.08 -5.47
N ARG A 12 26.92 -29.53 -4.88
CA ARG A 12 28.27 -29.19 -5.35
C ARG A 12 28.57 -29.78 -6.72
N GLU A 13 28.19 -31.04 -6.96
CA GLU A 13 28.35 -31.69 -8.26
C GLU A 13 27.57 -30.96 -9.35
N ILE A 14 26.32 -30.58 -9.08
CA ILE A 14 25.49 -29.77 -9.98
C ILE A 14 26.19 -28.44 -10.30
N LEU A 15 26.79 -27.77 -9.31
CA LEU A 15 27.44 -26.48 -9.53
C LEU A 15 28.74 -26.59 -10.33
N VAL A 16 29.51 -27.67 -10.17
CA VAL A 16 30.80 -27.87 -10.85
C VAL A 16 30.64 -28.51 -12.23
N SER A 17 29.53 -29.21 -12.50
CA SER A 17 29.25 -29.87 -13.78
C SER A 17 29.31 -28.90 -14.97
N GLU A 18 29.76 -29.35 -16.13
CA GLU A 18 29.70 -28.55 -17.37
C GLU A 18 28.28 -28.52 -17.98
N SER A 19 27.44 -29.50 -17.62
CA SER A 19 26.04 -29.58 -18.09
C SER A 19 25.12 -28.62 -17.32
N TYR A 20 24.07 -28.16 -18.00
CA TYR A 20 23.00 -27.35 -17.40
C TYR A 20 21.70 -28.15 -17.20
N GLU A 21 21.65 -29.42 -17.61
CA GLU A 21 20.42 -30.23 -17.62
C GLU A 21 19.82 -30.42 -16.22
N GLU A 22 20.65 -30.78 -15.24
CA GLU A 22 20.20 -30.99 -13.86
C GLU A 22 19.71 -29.69 -13.23
N LEU A 23 20.42 -28.58 -13.46
CA LEU A 23 20.00 -27.27 -12.98
C LEU A 23 18.71 -26.80 -13.68
N ALA A 24 18.56 -27.07 -14.97
CA ALA A 24 17.34 -26.77 -15.73
C ALA A 24 16.14 -27.54 -15.16
N MET A 25 16.30 -28.83 -14.87
CA MET A 25 15.26 -29.64 -14.24
C MET A 25 14.88 -29.10 -12.85
N ILE A 26 15.88 -28.72 -12.05
CA ILE A 26 15.64 -28.10 -10.73
C ILE A 26 14.82 -26.82 -10.89
N VAL A 27 15.27 -25.90 -11.75
CA VAL A 27 14.59 -24.64 -12.01
C VAL A 27 13.15 -24.87 -12.48
N ASP A 28 12.91 -25.79 -13.41
CA ASP A 28 11.55 -26.08 -13.87
C ASP A 28 10.64 -26.66 -12.78
N ASN A 29 11.20 -27.50 -11.91
CA ASN A 29 10.46 -28.09 -10.79
C ASN A 29 10.10 -27.06 -9.69
N LEU A 30 10.86 -25.96 -9.56
CA LEU A 30 10.52 -24.88 -8.63
C LEU A 30 9.20 -24.17 -8.98
N PHE A 31 8.70 -24.32 -10.22
CA PHE A 31 7.43 -23.76 -10.67
C PHE A 31 6.28 -24.78 -10.67
N LYS A 32 6.48 -25.96 -10.07
CA LYS A 32 5.41 -26.95 -9.83
C LYS A 32 4.69 -26.66 -8.52
N ARG A 33 3.57 -27.34 -8.28
CA ARG A 33 2.81 -27.19 -7.02
C ARG A 33 3.68 -27.53 -5.82
N GLN A 34 3.58 -26.73 -4.76
CA GLN A 34 4.48 -26.78 -3.61
C GLN A 34 4.38 -28.07 -2.79
N ASP A 35 3.24 -28.74 -2.85
CA ASP A 35 2.97 -30.03 -2.22
C ASP A 35 3.66 -31.21 -2.95
N SER A 36 4.01 -31.03 -4.23
CA SER A 36 4.62 -32.07 -5.06
C SER A 36 6.02 -32.45 -4.59
N GLN A 37 6.34 -33.74 -4.67
CA GLN A 37 7.67 -34.26 -4.31
C GLN A 37 8.78 -33.61 -5.15
N GLN A 38 8.51 -33.37 -6.44
CA GLN A 38 9.44 -32.75 -7.36
C GLN A 38 9.80 -31.33 -6.94
N TYR A 39 8.83 -30.53 -6.51
CA TYR A 39 9.08 -29.19 -5.96
C TYR A 39 9.91 -29.28 -4.67
N LYS A 40 9.49 -30.09 -3.70
CA LYS A 40 10.15 -30.18 -2.39
C LYS A 40 11.62 -30.60 -2.51
N THR A 41 11.90 -31.62 -3.33
CA THR A 41 13.27 -32.08 -3.57
C THR A 41 14.11 -31.04 -4.31
N SER A 42 13.54 -30.40 -5.35
CA SER A 42 14.28 -29.39 -6.13
C SER A 42 14.52 -28.12 -5.33
N ARG A 43 13.58 -27.71 -4.46
CA ARG A 43 13.73 -26.59 -3.55
C ARG A 43 14.86 -26.83 -2.56
N ALA A 44 14.88 -27.98 -1.90
CA ALA A 44 15.95 -28.33 -0.97
C ALA A 44 17.33 -28.33 -1.67
N LEU A 45 17.43 -28.93 -2.87
CA LEU A 45 18.67 -28.92 -3.65
C LEU A 45 19.09 -27.51 -4.08
N TYR A 46 18.14 -26.69 -4.49
CA TYR A 46 18.39 -25.29 -4.86
C TYR A 46 18.90 -24.49 -3.66
N ASP A 47 18.30 -24.63 -2.48
CA ASP A 47 18.73 -23.98 -1.24
C ASP A 47 20.15 -24.40 -0.84
N PHE A 48 20.50 -25.67 -1.05
CA PHE A 48 21.89 -26.13 -0.89
C PHE A 48 22.83 -25.51 -1.92
N CYS A 49 22.41 -25.32 -3.17
CA CYS A 49 23.23 -24.61 -4.18
C CYS A 49 23.48 -23.15 -3.77
N VAL A 50 22.44 -22.45 -3.30
CA VAL A 50 22.51 -21.06 -2.83
C VAL A 50 23.48 -20.93 -1.64
N SER A 51 23.39 -21.85 -0.69
CA SER A 51 24.25 -21.83 0.50
C SER A 51 25.69 -22.30 0.24
N CYS A 52 25.91 -23.20 -0.72
CA CYS A 52 27.25 -23.72 -1.02
C CYS A 52 28.13 -22.72 -1.79
N ASN A 53 27.64 -22.21 -2.92
CA ASN A 53 28.39 -21.24 -3.73
C ASN A 53 27.43 -20.39 -4.58
N PRO A 54 26.94 -19.25 -4.05
CA PRO A 54 25.98 -18.40 -4.74
C PRO A 54 26.56 -17.75 -6.02
N GLY A 55 27.87 -17.53 -6.07
CA GLY A 55 28.55 -17.00 -7.25
C GLY A 55 28.51 -17.99 -8.43
N CYS A 56 28.83 -19.25 -8.16
CA CYS A 56 28.77 -20.32 -9.16
C CYS A 56 27.33 -20.56 -9.65
N LEU A 57 26.36 -20.57 -8.74
CA LEU A 57 24.94 -20.68 -9.09
C LEU A 57 24.50 -19.53 -9.99
N THR A 58 24.89 -18.29 -9.66
CA THR A 58 24.59 -17.09 -10.46
C THR A 58 25.13 -17.23 -11.88
N LEU A 59 26.39 -17.62 -12.01
CA LEU A 59 27.03 -17.84 -13.30
C LEU A 59 26.30 -18.91 -14.13
N LYS A 60 25.95 -20.03 -13.51
CA LYS A 60 25.24 -21.11 -14.20
C LYS A 60 23.84 -20.73 -14.65
N LEU A 61 23.08 -20.00 -13.83
CA LEU A 61 21.74 -19.54 -14.21
C LEU A 61 21.79 -18.54 -15.37
N LEU A 62 22.79 -17.64 -15.40
CA LEU A 62 23.01 -16.75 -16.53
C LEU A 62 23.44 -17.50 -17.80
N LYS A 63 24.31 -18.49 -17.69
CA LYS A 63 24.70 -19.34 -18.83
C LYS A 63 23.51 -20.16 -19.35
N LEU A 64 22.66 -20.69 -18.46
CA LEU A 64 21.42 -21.38 -18.82
C LEU A 64 20.45 -20.44 -19.58
N TYR A 65 20.34 -19.18 -19.16
CA TYR A 65 19.58 -18.16 -19.88
C TYR A 65 20.10 -17.93 -21.31
N GLN A 66 21.42 -17.93 -21.50
CA GLN A 66 22.04 -17.73 -22.81
C GLN A 66 21.91 -18.96 -23.72
N SER A 67 22.08 -20.16 -23.17
CA SER A 67 22.17 -21.38 -23.96
C SER A 67 20.82 -22.04 -24.25
N SER A 68 19.78 -21.75 -23.46
CA SER A 68 18.47 -22.37 -23.61
C SER A 68 17.71 -21.82 -24.83
N SER A 69 17.23 -22.71 -25.70
CA SER A 69 16.28 -22.37 -26.76
C SER A 69 14.82 -22.29 -26.27
N ASN A 70 14.56 -22.75 -25.04
CA ASN A 70 13.23 -22.70 -24.43
C ASN A 70 13.03 -21.37 -23.69
N GLY A 71 12.18 -20.50 -24.25
CA GLY A 71 11.87 -19.18 -23.69
C GLY A 71 11.27 -19.20 -22.28
N VAL A 72 10.52 -20.26 -21.90
CA VAL A 72 9.98 -20.40 -20.54
C VAL A 72 11.10 -20.69 -19.55
N LEU A 73 12.00 -21.63 -19.89
CA LEU A 73 13.14 -21.97 -19.06
C LEU A 73 14.11 -20.78 -18.93
N ARG A 74 14.34 -20.02 -20.02
CA ARG A 74 15.09 -18.76 -19.99
C ARG A 74 14.50 -17.81 -18.95
N PHE A 75 13.22 -17.49 -19.05
CA PHE A 75 12.56 -16.58 -18.10
C PHE A 75 12.64 -17.10 -16.66
N ARG A 76 12.35 -18.38 -16.42
CA ARG A 76 12.42 -19.00 -15.09
C ARG A 76 13.82 -18.91 -14.48
N SER A 77 14.86 -19.08 -15.28
CA SER A 77 16.26 -19.03 -14.80
C SER A 77 16.64 -17.64 -14.28
N ILE A 78 16.34 -16.57 -15.02
CA ILE A 78 16.65 -15.19 -14.61
C ILE A 78 15.71 -14.70 -13.52
N TYR A 79 14.45 -15.14 -13.51
CA TYR A 79 13.50 -14.85 -12.44
C TYR A 79 14.02 -15.42 -11.11
N GLN A 80 14.35 -16.73 -11.11
CA GLN A 80 14.85 -17.40 -9.92
C GLN A 80 16.17 -16.79 -9.45
N LEU A 81 17.03 -16.36 -10.38
CA LEU A 81 18.26 -15.64 -10.05
C LEU A 81 17.98 -14.28 -9.40
N SER A 82 17.05 -13.49 -9.95
CA SER A 82 16.68 -12.19 -9.39
C SER A 82 16.16 -12.31 -7.96
N GLU A 83 15.29 -13.29 -7.68
CA GLU A 83 14.79 -13.55 -6.32
C GLU A 83 15.94 -13.91 -5.38
N THR A 84 16.79 -14.83 -5.81
CA THR A 84 17.95 -15.29 -5.03
C THR A 84 18.93 -14.16 -4.71
N LEU A 85 19.23 -13.30 -5.68
CA LEU A 85 20.12 -12.14 -5.46
C LEU A 85 19.48 -11.07 -4.59
N THR A 86 18.15 -10.96 -4.58
CA THR A 86 17.42 -10.06 -3.69
C THR A 86 17.56 -10.53 -2.24
N ASP A 87 17.39 -11.83 -1.99
CA ASP A 87 17.60 -12.44 -0.66
C ASP A 87 19.06 -12.34 -0.20
N LEU A 88 20.00 -12.38 -1.14
CA LEU A 88 21.44 -12.30 -0.89
C LEU A 88 21.99 -10.86 -0.95
N ARG A 89 21.17 -9.83 -1.06
CA ARG A 89 21.62 -8.44 -1.31
C ARG A 89 22.63 -7.90 -0.29
N ASN A 90 22.59 -8.43 0.95
CA ASN A 90 23.53 -8.08 2.03
C ASN A 90 24.72 -9.04 2.16
N ARG A 91 24.83 -10.07 1.32
CA ARG A 91 25.95 -11.01 1.31
C ARG A 91 26.89 -10.68 0.15
N GLN A 92 28.16 -10.56 0.48
CA GLN A 92 29.21 -10.26 -0.49
C GLN A 92 29.52 -11.50 -1.35
N LEU A 93 29.27 -11.42 -2.66
CA LEU A 93 29.75 -12.41 -3.63
C LEU A 93 31.28 -12.37 -3.70
N SER A 94 31.95 -13.48 -4.02
CA SER A 94 33.42 -13.47 -4.15
C SER A 94 33.88 -12.71 -5.40
N LEU A 95 35.05 -12.07 -5.32
CA LEU A 95 35.67 -11.36 -6.45
C LEU A 95 35.86 -12.27 -7.68
N ASP A 96 36.34 -13.49 -7.46
CA ASP A 96 36.56 -14.46 -8.54
C ASP A 96 35.28 -14.77 -9.31
N SER A 97 34.16 -14.98 -8.59
CA SER A 97 32.86 -15.20 -9.23
C SER A 97 32.37 -13.95 -9.95
N LEU A 98 32.58 -12.77 -9.39
CA LEU A 98 32.17 -11.51 -10.02
C LEU A 98 32.89 -11.28 -11.36
N TYR A 99 34.18 -11.60 -11.45
CA TYR A 99 34.95 -11.46 -12.70
C TYR A 99 34.29 -12.22 -13.87
N GLU A 100 33.85 -13.47 -13.63
CA GLU A 100 33.14 -14.27 -14.63
C GLU A 100 31.70 -13.79 -14.87
N ILE A 101 30.97 -13.46 -13.80
CA ILE A 101 29.58 -13.00 -13.88
C ILE A 101 29.48 -11.72 -14.71
N LYS A 102 30.42 -10.77 -14.55
CA LYS A 102 30.44 -9.50 -15.28
C LYS A 102 30.33 -9.71 -16.79
N GLY A 103 31.18 -10.58 -17.34
CA GLY A 103 31.24 -10.86 -18.78
C GLY A 103 29.98 -11.56 -19.30
N VAL A 104 29.50 -12.58 -18.57
CA VAL A 104 28.28 -13.30 -18.96
C VAL A 104 27.06 -12.38 -18.93
N LEU A 105 26.93 -11.54 -17.91
CA LEU A 105 25.79 -10.63 -17.78
C LEU A 105 25.77 -9.58 -18.89
N ILE A 106 26.92 -9.02 -19.28
CA ILE A 106 27.02 -8.12 -20.44
C ILE A 106 26.51 -8.83 -21.70
N SER A 107 26.97 -10.05 -21.94
CA SER A 107 26.53 -10.84 -23.10
C SER A 107 25.01 -11.09 -23.08
N CYS A 108 24.40 -11.31 -21.89
CA CYS A 108 22.93 -11.42 -21.76
C CYS A 108 22.20 -10.12 -22.17
N LEU A 109 22.74 -8.95 -21.80
CA LEU A 109 22.13 -7.66 -22.12
C LEU A 109 22.17 -7.34 -23.62
N THR A 110 23.20 -7.82 -24.32
CA THR A 110 23.44 -7.54 -25.74
C THR A 110 22.84 -8.58 -26.69
N MET A 111 22.06 -9.56 -26.19
CA MET A 111 21.38 -10.52 -27.06
C MET A 111 20.35 -9.82 -27.95
N GLU A 112 20.30 -10.17 -29.24
CA GLU A 112 19.39 -9.56 -30.21
C GLU A 112 17.91 -9.84 -29.90
N GLU A 113 17.60 -11.02 -29.34
CA GLU A 113 16.24 -11.50 -29.05
C GLU A 113 15.84 -11.38 -27.57
N THR A 114 16.17 -10.26 -26.91
CA THR A 114 15.78 -10.06 -25.50
C THR A 114 14.39 -9.42 -25.41
N LYS A 115 13.43 -10.17 -24.82
CA LYS A 115 12.09 -9.68 -24.52
C LYS A 115 12.14 -8.56 -23.46
N GLU A 116 11.20 -7.63 -23.52
CA GLU A 116 11.09 -6.54 -22.54
C GLU A 116 10.94 -7.07 -21.09
N SER A 117 10.16 -8.15 -20.91
CA SER A 117 9.99 -8.83 -19.62
C SER A 117 11.30 -9.33 -19.02
N ASP A 118 12.16 -9.90 -19.87
CA ASP A 118 13.47 -10.42 -19.46
C ASP A 118 14.37 -9.25 -19.08
N PHE A 119 14.33 -8.17 -19.87
CA PHE A 119 15.13 -6.98 -19.63
C PHE A 119 14.80 -6.30 -18.29
N LYS A 120 13.51 -6.27 -17.90
CA LYS A 120 13.06 -5.77 -16.59
C LYS A 120 13.61 -6.59 -15.41
N ILE A 121 13.92 -7.87 -15.61
CA ILE A 121 14.56 -8.74 -14.62
C ILE A 121 16.08 -8.57 -14.66
N LEU A 122 16.68 -8.58 -15.86
CA LEU A 122 18.11 -8.43 -16.07
C LEU A 122 18.65 -7.13 -15.45
N ARG A 123 17.93 -6.00 -15.57
CA ARG A 123 18.35 -4.75 -14.90
C ARG A 123 18.47 -4.87 -13.38
N LYS A 124 17.60 -5.67 -12.72
CA LYS A 124 17.67 -5.90 -11.27
C LYS A 124 18.90 -6.73 -10.92
N ILE A 125 19.20 -7.75 -11.74
CA ILE A 125 20.42 -8.56 -11.60
C ILE A 125 21.65 -7.68 -11.77
N VAL A 126 21.68 -6.81 -12.79
CA VAL A 126 22.76 -5.84 -13.02
C VAL A 126 22.94 -4.94 -11.81
N SER A 127 21.85 -4.39 -11.25
CA SER A 127 21.89 -3.57 -10.04
C SER A 127 22.57 -4.29 -8.87
N CYS A 128 22.16 -5.53 -8.56
CA CYS A 128 22.75 -6.33 -7.48
C CYS A 128 24.23 -6.63 -7.72
N VAL A 129 24.61 -6.99 -8.95
CA VAL A 129 26.03 -7.26 -9.28
C VAL A 129 26.84 -5.97 -9.24
N ALA A 130 26.31 -4.86 -9.74
CA ALA A 130 26.97 -3.56 -9.71
C ALA A 130 27.20 -3.08 -8.27
N TYR A 131 26.23 -3.28 -7.38
CA TYR A 131 26.39 -3.00 -5.95
C TYR A 131 27.50 -3.85 -5.33
N ASN A 132 27.56 -5.15 -5.64
CA ASN A 132 28.65 -6.00 -5.17
C ASN A 132 30.02 -5.50 -5.66
N VAL A 133 30.14 -5.17 -6.95
CA VAL A 133 31.41 -4.73 -7.54
C VAL A 133 31.85 -3.37 -7.02
N VAL A 134 30.98 -2.36 -7.13
CA VAL A 134 31.33 -0.96 -6.88
C VAL A 134 31.25 -0.62 -5.39
N ASP A 135 30.21 -1.06 -4.69
CA ASP A 135 30.01 -0.65 -3.30
C ASP A 135 30.66 -1.60 -2.29
N LEU A 136 30.51 -2.91 -2.46
CA LEU A 136 31.08 -3.88 -1.50
C LEU A 136 32.58 -4.12 -1.72
N HIS A 137 33.00 -4.29 -2.97
CA HIS A 137 34.39 -4.58 -3.31
C HIS A 137 35.23 -3.35 -3.68
N LYS A 138 34.60 -2.18 -3.86
CA LYS A 138 35.27 -0.94 -4.29
C LYS A 138 36.07 -1.11 -5.59
N ASP A 139 35.58 -1.96 -6.48
CA ASP A 139 36.18 -2.28 -7.78
C ASP A 139 35.47 -1.51 -8.92
N LYS A 140 36.01 -1.60 -10.14
CA LYS A 140 35.45 -0.99 -11.35
C LYS A 140 34.75 -2.01 -12.24
N TRP A 141 33.86 -1.48 -13.07
CA TRP A 141 33.14 -2.24 -14.10
C TRP A 141 32.99 -1.39 -15.36
N ASP A 142 34.13 -1.03 -15.93
CA ASP A 142 34.19 -0.15 -17.09
C ASP A 142 33.43 -0.74 -18.30
N GLU A 143 33.43 -2.08 -18.43
CA GLU A 143 32.77 -2.82 -19.50
C GLU A 143 31.25 -2.65 -19.51
N LEU A 144 30.62 -2.48 -18.33
CA LEU A 144 29.19 -2.18 -18.25
C LEU A 144 28.90 -0.78 -18.81
N GLY A 145 29.80 0.18 -18.62
CA GLY A 145 29.67 1.52 -19.22
C GLY A 145 29.72 1.46 -20.76
N ASP A 146 30.58 0.62 -21.33
CA ASP A 146 30.65 0.39 -22.78
C ASP A 146 29.40 -0.35 -23.30
N CYS A 147 28.85 -1.27 -22.50
CA CYS A 147 27.58 -1.93 -22.79
C CYS A 147 26.41 -0.92 -22.82
N ILE A 148 26.30 -0.03 -21.83
CA ILE A 148 25.27 1.02 -21.81
C ILE A 148 25.41 1.94 -23.03
N LEU A 149 26.64 2.32 -23.40
CA LEU A 149 26.91 3.09 -24.61
C LEU A 149 26.46 2.34 -25.88
N THR A 150 26.67 1.03 -25.93
CA THR A 150 26.22 0.20 -27.06
C THR A 150 24.69 0.15 -27.12
N LEU A 151 24.02 -0.06 -25.98
CA LEU A 151 22.56 -0.11 -25.88
C LEU A 151 21.90 1.21 -26.29
N VAL A 152 22.45 2.35 -25.87
CA VAL A 152 21.87 3.66 -26.22
C VAL A 152 22.05 4.01 -27.71
N ASN A 153 23.05 3.41 -28.38
CA ASN A 153 23.25 3.54 -29.83
C ASN A 153 22.49 2.46 -30.62
N SER A 154 21.76 1.57 -29.95
CA SER A 154 20.98 0.52 -30.60
C SER A 154 19.64 1.04 -31.15
N LYS A 155 18.87 0.15 -31.78
CA LYS A 155 17.49 0.47 -32.25
C LYS A 155 16.52 0.75 -31.11
N GLU A 156 16.84 0.32 -29.89
CA GLU A 156 15.98 0.43 -28.70
C GLU A 156 16.74 1.12 -27.56
N PRO A 157 17.00 2.44 -27.67
CA PRO A 157 17.81 3.18 -26.70
C PRO A 157 17.25 3.14 -25.27
N VAL A 158 15.95 2.90 -25.11
CA VAL A 158 15.24 2.75 -23.83
C VAL A 158 15.80 1.59 -22.98
N LYS A 159 16.38 0.56 -23.62
CA LYS A 159 17.10 -0.52 -22.89
C LYS A 159 18.24 0.03 -22.04
N ALA A 160 18.97 1.04 -22.54
CA ALA A 160 20.02 1.68 -21.76
C ALA A 160 19.47 2.41 -20.53
N PHE A 161 18.29 3.03 -20.65
CA PHE A 161 17.64 3.72 -19.54
C PHE A 161 17.30 2.75 -18.42
N HIS A 162 16.68 1.61 -18.76
CA HIS A 162 16.34 0.58 -17.79
C HIS A 162 17.53 0.06 -16.99
N VAL A 163 18.69 -0.14 -17.63
CA VAL A 163 19.91 -0.56 -16.94
C VAL A 163 20.40 0.55 -16.02
N PHE A 164 20.48 1.79 -16.54
CA PHE A 164 21.04 2.92 -15.81
C PHE A 164 20.26 3.28 -14.54
N ILE A 165 18.92 3.27 -14.59
CA ILE A 165 18.11 3.77 -13.47
C ILE A 165 18.21 2.94 -12.20
N ASP A 166 18.57 1.67 -12.27
CA ASP A 166 18.70 0.80 -11.09
C ASP A 166 20.17 0.69 -10.61
N LEU A 167 21.13 1.39 -11.25
CA LEU A 167 22.54 1.34 -10.82
C LEU A 167 22.77 2.04 -9.46
N PRO A 168 23.72 1.54 -8.64
CA PRO A 168 24.22 2.27 -7.48
C PRO A 168 25.01 3.53 -7.89
N PRO A 169 25.44 4.38 -6.93
CA PRO A 169 26.43 5.41 -7.18
C PRO A 169 27.66 4.87 -7.90
N VAL A 170 28.02 5.48 -9.04
CA VAL A 170 29.14 5.07 -9.89
C VAL A 170 30.15 6.19 -10.07
N TYR A 171 31.39 5.82 -10.39
CA TYR A 171 32.50 6.76 -10.55
C TYR A 171 32.40 7.55 -11.87
N LYS A 172 33.02 8.74 -11.89
CA LYS A 172 32.92 9.69 -13.01
C LYS A 172 33.24 9.10 -14.38
N SER A 173 34.36 8.40 -14.50
CA SER A 173 34.80 7.86 -15.80
C SER A 173 33.86 6.79 -16.36
N PHE A 174 33.01 6.19 -15.52
CA PHE A 174 31.94 5.30 -15.98
C PHE A 174 30.85 6.08 -16.71
N ILE A 175 30.38 7.16 -16.09
CA ILE A 175 29.29 8.01 -16.62
C ILE A 175 29.73 8.74 -17.89
N ASP A 176 30.96 9.28 -17.90
CA ASP A 176 31.51 10.07 -19.00
C ASP A 176 31.44 9.33 -20.36
N LYS A 177 31.46 7.98 -20.35
CA LYS A 177 31.37 7.14 -21.57
C LYS A 177 30.08 7.34 -22.35
N PHE A 178 28.94 7.50 -21.67
CA PHE A 178 27.62 7.52 -22.30
C PHE A 178 26.78 8.75 -21.95
N LEU A 179 27.28 9.63 -21.07
CA LEU A 179 26.59 10.83 -20.57
C LEU A 179 25.86 11.63 -21.66
N HIS A 180 26.58 12.04 -22.69
CA HIS A 180 26.00 12.88 -23.74
C HIS A 180 24.93 12.16 -24.54
N LYS A 181 25.19 10.89 -24.87
CA LYS A 181 24.30 10.11 -25.74
C LYS A 181 23.00 9.72 -25.02
N ILE A 182 23.08 9.32 -23.74
CA ILE A 182 21.88 8.96 -22.97
C ILE A 182 20.99 10.17 -22.69
N LEU A 183 21.57 11.34 -22.44
CA LEU A 183 20.81 12.59 -22.25
C LEU A 183 20.23 13.12 -23.57
N GLU A 184 20.90 12.90 -24.69
CA GLU A 184 20.37 13.19 -26.02
C GLU A 184 19.13 12.34 -26.29
N GLU A 185 19.21 11.02 -26.12
CA GLU A 185 18.05 10.14 -26.35
C GLU A 185 16.90 10.42 -25.37
N ALA A 186 17.19 10.71 -24.09
CA ALA A 186 16.15 11.13 -23.16
C ALA A 186 15.48 12.44 -23.63
N SER A 187 16.25 13.38 -24.21
CA SER A 187 15.69 14.59 -24.82
C SER A 187 14.80 14.27 -26.03
N ASN A 188 15.17 13.29 -26.85
CA ASN A 188 14.36 12.87 -28.00
C ASN A 188 13.00 12.33 -27.54
N VAL A 189 12.96 11.55 -26.46
CA VAL A 189 11.70 11.10 -25.84
C VAL A 189 10.85 12.28 -25.35
N PHE A 190 11.47 13.31 -24.75
CA PHE A 190 10.73 14.50 -24.34
C PHE A 190 10.19 15.32 -25.52
N LEU A 191 10.90 15.34 -26.65
CA LEU A 191 10.47 16.03 -27.87
C LEU A 191 9.23 15.36 -28.49
N ASP A 192 9.19 14.03 -28.53
CA ASP A 192 8.05 13.26 -29.05
C ASP A 192 7.62 12.12 -28.12
N PRO A 193 6.85 12.43 -27.07
CA PRO A 193 6.39 11.42 -26.10
C PRO A 193 5.38 10.47 -26.75
N TYR A 194 5.81 9.23 -26.97
CA TYR A 194 4.98 8.16 -27.51
C TYR A 194 4.21 7.39 -26.43
N SER A 195 4.91 6.92 -25.40
CA SER A 195 4.33 6.17 -24.27
C SER A 195 4.62 6.86 -22.93
N VAL A 196 3.73 6.66 -21.95
CA VAL A 196 3.90 7.19 -20.58
C VAL A 196 5.16 6.61 -19.93
N GLU A 197 5.38 5.31 -20.17
CA GLU A 197 6.49 4.53 -19.61
C GLU A 197 7.84 5.08 -20.08
N ASP A 198 8.01 5.30 -21.39
CA ASP A 198 9.26 5.85 -21.95
C ASP A 198 9.50 7.28 -21.45
N TRP A 199 8.44 8.09 -21.40
CA TRP A 199 8.54 9.48 -20.93
C TRP A 199 8.93 9.55 -19.45
N SER A 200 8.31 8.73 -18.59
CA SER A 200 8.67 8.64 -17.17
C SER A 200 10.09 8.14 -17.00
N LEU A 201 10.47 7.10 -17.76
CA LEU A 201 11.81 6.53 -17.69
C LEU A 201 12.89 7.52 -18.13
N ALA A 202 12.64 8.33 -19.17
CA ALA A 202 13.52 9.43 -19.56
C ALA A 202 13.67 10.48 -18.44
N LEU A 203 12.59 10.80 -17.73
CA LEU A 203 12.63 11.71 -16.57
C LEU A 203 13.45 11.12 -15.42
N GLN A 204 13.29 9.83 -15.13
CA GLN A 204 14.06 9.10 -14.12
C GLN A 204 15.56 9.10 -14.46
N VAL A 205 15.92 8.80 -15.71
CA VAL A 205 17.32 8.88 -16.19
C VAL A 205 17.87 10.29 -16.02
N PHE A 206 17.11 11.30 -16.45
CA PHE A 206 17.54 12.70 -16.37
C PHE A 206 17.86 13.11 -14.93
N VAL A 207 16.97 12.80 -13.99
CA VAL A 207 17.16 13.12 -12.56
C VAL A 207 18.27 12.29 -11.94
N LYS A 208 18.30 10.97 -12.16
CA LYS A 208 19.36 10.11 -11.62
C LYS A 208 20.74 10.50 -12.16
N MET A 209 20.83 10.92 -13.41
CA MET A 209 22.08 11.41 -14.01
C MET A 209 22.59 12.66 -13.29
N TRP A 210 21.70 13.63 -13.02
CA TRP A 210 22.09 14.81 -12.24
C TRP A 210 22.66 14.39 -10.88
N ILE A 211 21.92 13.54 -10.17
CA ILE A 211 22.26 13.10 -8.82
C ILE A 211 23.64 12.44 -8.81
N GLN A 212 23.86 11.48 -9.70
CA GLN A 212 25.12 10.77 -9.84
C GLN A 212 26.28 11.72 -10.17
N LEU A 213 26.08 12.71 -11.05
CA LEU A 213 27.13 13.67 -11.38
C LEU A 213 27.54 14.57 -10.20
N VAL A 214 26.61 14.89 -9.29
CA VAL A 214 26.95 15.59 -8.04
C VAL A 214 27.92 14.74 -7.20
N ASP A 215 27.66 13.44 -7.07
CA ASP A 215 28.52 12.53 -6.30
C ASP A 215 29.92 12.34 -6.92
N THR A 216 30.06 12.57 -8.23
CA THR A 216 31.37 12.52 -8.90
C THR A 216 32.27 13.72 -8.60
N GLY A 217 31.78 14.73 -7.88
CA GLY A 217 32.51 15.97 -7.60
C GLY A 217 32.61 16.90 -8.80
N MET A 218 31.70 16.78 -9.78
CA MET A 218 31.61 17.74 -10.88
C MET A 218 31.26 19.13 -10.33
N MET A 219 31.96 20.18 -10.80
CA MET A 219 31.66 21.55 -10.39
C MET A 219 30.20 21.90 -10.72
N LEU A 220 29.44 22.35 -9.71
CA LEU A 220 28.01 22.62 -9.81
C LEU A 220 27.67 23.58 -10.97
N VAL A 221 28.51 24.58 -11.23
CA VAL A 221 28.36 25.52 -12.36
C VAL A 221 28.39 24.82 -13.73
N LEU A 222 29.26 23.82 -13.91
CA LEU A 222 29.35 23.06 -15.15
C LEU A 222 28.16 22.11 -15.29
N LEU A 223 27.71 21.52 -14.18
CA LEU A 223 26.53 20.66 -14.13
C LEU A 223 25.26 21.44 -14.49
N GLU A 224 25.08 22.62 -13.91
CA GLU A 224 23.99 23.55 -14.23
C GLU A 224 23.99 23.96 -15.70
N ALA A 225 25.16 24.25 -16.28
CA ALA A 225 25.27 24.59 -17.70
C ALA A 225 24.91 23.41 -18.61
N LEU A 226 25.41 22.21 -18.31
CA LEU A 226 25.19 20.99 -19.10
C LEU A 226 23.71 20.57 -19.06
N MET A 227 23.09 20.65 -17.89
CA MET A 227 21.73 20.16 -17.66
C MET A 227 20.68 21.24 -17.86
N GLY A 228 21.01 22.53 -17.77
CA GLY A 228 20.06 23.64 -17.91
C GLY A 228 19.35 23.66 -19.28
N ILE A 229 20.07 23.34 -20.36
CA ILE A 229 19.49 23.16 -21.69
C ILE A 229 18.46 22.01 -21.69
N ARG A 230 18.76 20.93 -20.97
CA ARG A 230 17.94 19.71 -20.89
C ARG A 230 16.74 19.86 -19.97
N VAL A 231 16.84 20.65 -18.88
CA VAL A 231 15.69 21.07 -18.06
C VAL A 231 14.65 21.77 -18.94
N SER A 232 15.08 22.60 -19.88
CA SER A 232 14.17 23.27 -20.81
C SER A 232 13.43 22.26 -21.70
N SER A 233 14.08 21.17 -22.13
CA SER A 233 13.42 20.09 -22.87
C SER A 233 12.32 19.42 -22.05
N VAL A 234 12.58 19.09 -20.77
CA VAL A 234 11.58 18.51 -19.85
C VAL A 234 10.40 19.45 -19.69
N VAL A 235 10.64 20.72 -19.34
CA VAL A 235 9.59 21.71 -19.10
C VAL A 235 8.76 21.99 -20.37
N ASN A 236 9.41 22.05 -21.54
CA ASN A 236 8.71 22.20 -22.81
C ASN A 236 7.86 20.98 -23.16
N SER A 237 8.32 19.78 -22.82
CA SER A 237 7.55 18.54 -22.98
C SER A 237 6.30 18.55 -22.13
N VAL A 238 6.42 18.87 -20.84
CA VAL A 238 5.29 19.07 -19.90
C VAL A 238 4.29 20.08 -20.47
N LYS A 239 4.78 21.26 -20.90
CA LYS A 239 3.94 22.31 -21.49
C LYS A 239 3.23 21.83 -22.76
N LYS A 240 3.89 21.03 -23.60
CA LYS A 240 3.33 20.46 -24.83
C LYS A 240 2.24 19.43 -24.52
N LEU A 241 2.44 18.58 -23.51
CA LEU A 241 1.46 17.59 -23.06
C LEU A 241 0.20 18.28 -22.53
N VAL A 242 0.35 19.29 -21.65
CA VAL A 242 -0.76 20.07 -21.12
C VAL A 242 -1.52 20.81 -22.24
N LYS A 243 -0.81 21.42 -23.20
CA LYS A 243 -1.44 22.09 -24.35
C LYS A 243 -2.18 21.16 -25.31
N LYS A 244 -1.88 19.86 -25.29
CA LYS A 244 -2.52 18.84 -26.13
C LYS A 244 -3.61 18.09 -25.36
N ASP A 245 -4.05 18.61 -24.21
CA ASP A 245 -5.02 17.98 -23.31
C ASP A 245 -4.63 16.55 -22.88
N LYS A 246 -3.32 16.27 -22.80
CA LYS A 246 -2.76 15.00 -22.32
C LYS A 246 -2.27 15.12 -20.87
N GLU A 247 -3.08 15.72 -20.00
CA GLU A 247 -2.69 15.89 -18.60
C GLU A 247 -2.65 14.55 -17.84
N GLU A 248 -3.56 13.61 -18.12
CA GLU A 248 -3.53 12.28 -17.49
C GLU A 248 -2.24 11.52 -17.79
N PHE A 249 -1.75 11.60 -19.03
CA PHE A 249 -0.45 11.06 -19.44
C PHE A 249 0.69 11.62 -18.57
N LEU A 250 0.69 12.94 -18.36
CA LEU A 250 1.69 13.62 -17.54
C LEU A 250 1.60 13.19 -16.08
N VAL A 251 0.38 13.15 -15.52
CA VAL A 251 0.15 12.75 -14.12
C VAL A 251 0.64 11.33 -13.89
N GLN A 252 0.27 10.39 -14.77
CA GLN A 252 0.71 9.00 -14.66
C GLN A 252 2.24 8.87 -14.76
N GLY A 253 2.86 9.61 -15.68
CA GLY A 253 4.32 9.62 -15.81
C GLY A 253 5.03 10.18 -14.56
N LEU A 254 4.43 11.18 -13.91
CA LEU A 254 4.92 11.76 -12.65
C LEU A 254 4.67 10.85 -11.45
N GLU A 255 3.60 10.06 -11.42
CA GLU A 255 3.36 9.04 -10.40
C GLU A 255 4.40 7.93 -10.48
N ASP A 256 4.75 7.47 -11.69
CA ASP A 256 5.80 6.48 -11.88
C ASP A 256 7.18 7.03 -11.47
N PHE A 257 7.44 8.31 -11.74
CA PHE A 257 8.65 8.99 -11.27
C PHE A 257 8.68 9.11 -9.75
N GLU A 258 7.57 9.48 -9.11
CA GLU A 258 7.46 9.60 -7.65
C GLU A 258 7.79 8.28 -6.95
N ARG A 259 7.19 7.17 -7.41
CA ARG A 259 7.48 5.82 -6.88
C ARG A 259 8.95 5.45 -7.03
N PHE A 260 9.54 5.74 -8.19
CA PHE A 260 10.96 5.51 -8.44
C PHE A 260 11.83 6.34 -7.47
N PHE A 261 11.55 7.63 -7.38
CA PHE A 261 12.38 8.58 -6.65
C PHE A 261 12.29 8.37 -5.14
N SER A 262 11.10 8.08 -4.61
CA SER A 262 10.89 7.68 -3.22
C SER A 262 11.71 6.43 -2.84
N ARG A 263 11.67 5.39 -3.69
CA ARG A 263 12.48 4.18 -3.49
C ARG A 263 13.98 4.46 -3.52
N GLU A 264 14.43 5.29 -4.45
CA GLU A 264 15.84 5.67 -4.57
C GLU A 264 16.33 6.47 -3.36
N MET A 265 15.55 7.45 -2.88
CA MET A 265 15.89 8.21 -1.66
C MET A 265 16.00 7.32 -0.42
N ASN A 266 15.17 6.28 -0.33
CA ASN A 266 15.25 5.32 0.77
C ASN A 266 16.51 4.44 0.69
N LEU A 267 17.04 4.19 -0.51
CA LEU A 267 18.23 3.37 -0.72
C LEU A 267 19.53 4.17 -0.63
N TYR A 268 19.51 5.42 -1.09
CA TYR A 268 20.67 6.28 -1.23
C TYR A 268 20.42 7.63 -0.55
N LYS A 269 21.27 7.98 0.42
CA LYS A 269 21.17 9.25 1.16
C LYS A 269 21.60 10.42 0.28
N TYR A 270 20.64 11.07 -0.37
CA TYR A 270 20.91 12.23 -1.21
C TYR A 270 21.28 13.48 -0.41
N THR A 271 22.25 14.22 -0.93
CA THR A 271 22.74 15.49 -0.41
C THR A 271 21.75 16.61 -0.65
N LYS A 272 21.96 17.74 0.04
CA LYS A 272 21.16 18.95 -0.13
C LYS A 272 21.08 19.41 -1.59
N ASP A 273 22.20 19.40 -2.29
CA ASP A 273 22.30 19.92 -3.65
C ASP A 273 21.56 19.01 -4.64
N GLN A 274 21.59 17.68 -4.40
CA GLN A 274 20.81 16.71 -5.15
C GLN A 274 19.31 16.92 -4.95
N CYS A 275 18.85 17.06 -3.70
CA CYS A 275 17.45 17.33 -3.38
C CYS A 275 16.98 18.70 -3.91
N HIS A 276 17.84 19.72 -3.86
CA HIS A 276 17.53 21.07 -4.34
C HIS A 276 17.24 21.09 -5.85
N PHE A 277 18.02 20.35 -6.64
CA PHE A 277 17.75 20.23 -8.07
C PHE A 277 16.38 19.64 -8.38
N VAL A 278 15.99 18.56 -7.67
CA VAL A 278 14.68 17.94 -7.85
C VAL A 278 13.56 18.90 -7.46
N LEU A 279 13.73 19.60 -6.33
CA LEU A 279 12.81 20.66 -5.90
C LEU A 279 12.63 21.73 -6.98
N ASP A 280 13.72 22.26 -7.52
CA ASP A 280 13.69 23.30 -8.55
C ASP A 280 13.03 22.84 -9.85
N LEU A 281 13.32 21.61 -10.29
CA LEU A 281 12.69 21.00 -11.45
C LEU A 281 11.18 20.85 -11.20
N MET A 282 10.79 20.35 -10.05
CA MET A 282 9.38 20.17 -9.68
C MET A 282 8.64 21.51 -9.57
N ILE A 283 9.25 22.56 -9.02
CA ILE A 283 8.66 23.91 -9.00
C ILE A 283 8.39 24.41 -10.43
N LYS A 284 9.33 24.19 -11.36
CA LYS A 284 9.14 24.54 -12.78
C LYS A 284 7.99 23.76 -13.41
N ILE A 285 7.88 22.46 -13.13
CA ILE A 285 6.78 21.60 -13.62
C ILE A 285 5.43 22.03 -13.03
N LYS A 286 5.38 22.37 -11.73
CA LYS A 286 4.18 22.83 -10.99
C LYS A 286 3.52 24.06 -11.63
N GLY A 287 4.31 24.86 -12.35
CA GLY A 287 3.82 26.02 -13.11
C GLY A 287 2.90 25.66 -14.28
N PHE A 288 2.77 24.39 -14.62
CA PHE A 288 1.97 23.88 -15.73
C PHE A 288 0.93 22.85 -15.24
N GLY A 289 -0.16 22.69 -15.99
CA GLY A 289 -1.25 21.76 -15.66
C GLY A 289 -2.28 22.33 -14.67
N THR A 290 -3.28 21.51 -14.35
CA THR A 290 -4.36 21.82 -13.41
C THR A 290 -3.99 21.38 -11.99
N HIS A 291 -4.98 21.15 -11.13
CA HIS A 291 -4.77 20.71 -9.76
C HIS A 291 -4.16 19.29 -9.69
N LEU A 292 -4.46 18.41 -10.66
CA LEU A 292 -3.96 17.04 -10.69
C LEU A 292 -2.43 16.99 -10.79
N THR A 293 -1.85 17.71 -11.76
CA THR A 293 -0.39 17.85 -11.87
C THR A 293 0.21 18.48 -10.62
N LYS A 294 -0.45 19.50 -10.06
CA LYS A 294 0.06 20.20 -8.86
C LYS A 294 0.08 19.30 -7.63
N ASP A 295 -0.88 18.39 -7.49
CA ASP A 295 -0.98 17.48 -6.35
C ASP A 295 0.14 16.42 -6.38
N ILE A 296 0.41 15.78 -7.53
CA ILE A 296 1.52 14.82 -7.63
C ILE A 296 2.87 15.51 -7.48
N VAL A 297 3.05 16.69 -8.07
CA VAL A 297 4.27 17.48 -7.90
C VAL A 297 4.46 17.90 -6.44
N ARG A 298 3.37 18.19 -5.71
CA ARG A 298 3.45 18.49 -4.28
C ARG A 298 3.94 17.29 -3.47
N LYS A 299 3.49 16.07 -3.78
CA LYS A 299 3.99 14.84 -3.13
C LYS A 299 5.49 14.68 -3.34
N ILE A 300 5.96 14.85 -4.58
CA ILE A 300 7.41 14.77 -4.89
C ILE A 300 8.19 15.87 -4.16
N ILE A 301 7.66 17.10 -4.09
CA ILE A 301 8.28 18.18 -3.33
C ILE A 301 8.36 17.83 -1.84
N MET A 302 7.32 17.21 -1.27
CA MET A 302 7.33 16.78 0.13
C MET A 302 8.45 15.76 0.39
N LEU A 303 8.72 14.83 -0.53
CA LEU A 303 9.86 13.89 -0.40
C LEU A 303 11.20 14.62 -0.17
N VAL A 304 11.41 15.78 -0.81
CA VAL A 304 12.66 16.56 -0.71
C VAL A 304 12.60 17.75 0.27
N THR A 305 11.45 18.03 0.87
CA THR A 305 11.24 19.18 1.79
C THR A 305 10.72 18.79 3.17
N GLU A 306 10.30 17.55 3.39
CA GLU A 306 9.92 17.07 4.72
C GLU A 306 11.09 17.18 5.71
N PRO A 307 10.81 17.45 7.00
CA PRO A 307 11.83 17.66 8.05
C PRO A 307 12.78 16.48 8.25
N ASP A 308 12.50 15.32 7.65
CA ASP A 308 13.33 14.11 7.62
C ASP A 308 14.47 14.16 6.56
N ASN A 309 14.63 15.27 5.82
CA ASN A 309 15.77 15.45 4.92
C ASN A 309 17.02 15.94 5.68
N HIS A 310 17.98 15.02 5.89
CA HIS A 310 19.32 15.18 6.52
C HIS A 310 20.25 16.29 5.96
N ALA A 311 19.75 17.19 5.13
CA ALA A 311 20.51 18.23 4.45
C ALA A 311 20.55 19.57 5.20
N ILE A 312 19.72 19.78 6.24
CA ILE A 312 19.61 21.08 6.92
C ILE A 312 19.73 20.92 8.45
N LYS A 313 20.97 21.06 8.92
CA LYS A 313 21.48 21.50 10.24
C LYS A 313 21.83 20.44 11.32
N PRO A 314 22.79 20.80 12.22
CA PRO A 314 23.76 19.87 12.82
C PRO A 314 23.41 19.45 14.26
N GLN A 315 24.04 18.33 14.68
CA GLN A 315 24.07 17.74 16.03
C GLN A 315 22.80 17.04 16.51
N ASP A 316 22.60 15.76 16.13
CA ASP A 316 21.87 14.75 16.94
C ASP A 316 21.99 13.30 16.41
N ASP A 317 23.16 12.93 15.87
CA ASP A 317 23.41 11.68 15.12
C ASP A 317 23.32 10.36 15.93
N ASP A 318 23.19 10.41 17.27
CA ASP A 318 23.16 9.20 18.12
C ASP A 318 21.73 8.69 18.40
N LEU A 319 20.69 9.53 18.21
CA LEU A 319 19.31 9.19 18.57
C LEU A 319 18.57 8.43 17.45
N GLN A 320 18.88 8.69 16.18
CA GLN A 320 18.12 8.16 15.05
C GLN A 320 18.55 6.74 14.64
N ASN A 321 19.83 6.38 14.79
CA ASN A 321 20.29 4.99 14.63
C ASN A 321 19.73 4.07 15.72
N ARG A 322 19.69 4.54 16.98
CA ARG A 322 19.00 3.80 18.06
C ARG A 322 17.52 3.62 17.78
N ARG A 323 16.90 4.59 17.12
CA ARG A 323 15.47 4.61 16.84
C ARG A 323 15.07 3.52 15.81
N GLU A 324 15.84 3.32 14.76
CA GLU A 324 15.58 2.28 13.76
C GLU A 324 16.00 0.87 14.22
N GLU A 325 17.08 0.76 15.00
CA GLU A 325 17.44 -0.51 15.66
C GLU A 325 16.39 -0.90 16.70
N PHE A 326 15.88 0.08 17.46
CA PHE A 326 14.78 -0.12 18.38
C PHE A 326 13.52 -0.59 17.65
N GLU A 327 13.12 0.04 16.55
CA GLU A 327 11.93 -0.40 15.82
C GLU A 327 12.06 -1.81 15.23
N ARG A 328 13.22 -2.15 14.64
CA ARG A 328 13.46 -3.50 14.14
C ARG A 328 13.46 -4.53 15.27
N GLY A 329 14.19 -4.25 16.34
CA GLY A 329 14.24 -5.13 17.51
C GLY A 329 12.89 -5.25 18.24
N TRP A 330 12.13 -4.17 18.32
CA TRP A 330 10.81 -4.14 18.94
C TRP A 330 9.78 -4.89 18.11
N TYR A 331 9.82 -4.75 16.79
CA TYR A 331 8.97 -5.52 15.89
C TYR A 331 9.28 -7.02 15.97
N ASP A 332 10.55 -7.41 15.98
CA ASP A 332 10.97 -8.81 16.13
C ASP A 332 10.56 -9.38 17.50
N HIS A 333 10.65 -8.58 18.56
CA HIS A 333 10.18 -8.97 19.90
C HIS A 333 8.67 -9.21 19.90
N LEU A 334 7.86 -8.27 19.41
CA LEU A 334 6.40 -8.39 19.35
C LEU A 334 5.94 -9.55 18.45
N LYS A 335 6.75 -9.96 17.47
CA LYS A 335 6.45 -11.12 16.61
C LYS A 335 6.49 -12.45 17.38
N SER A 336 7.28 -12.52 18.45
CA SER A 336 7.47 -13.73 19.25
C SER A 336 6.47 -13.90 20.39
N LEU A 337 5.66 -12.87 20.68
CA LEU A 337 4.72 -12.82 21.80
C LEU A 337 3.31 -13.28 21.41
N SER A 338 2.54 -13.71 22.41
CA SER A 338 1.11 -14.01 22.27
C SER A 338 0.27 -12.74 22.14
N SER A 339 -0.97 -12.86 21.66
CA SER A 339 -1.92 -11.73 21.55
C SER A 339 -2.13 -11.03 22.89
N LEU A 340 -2.24 -11.80 23.97
CA LEU A 340 -2.39 -11.28 25.33
C LEU A 340 -1.15 -10.52 25.81
N GLU A 341 0.04 -11.04 25.53
CA GLU A 341 1.29 -10.39 25.88
C GLU A 341 1.46 -9.07 25.12
N VAL A 342 1.13 -9.04 23.83
CA VAL A 342 1.14 -7.82 23.01
C VAL A 342 0.12 -6.80 23.52
N LEU A 343 -1.09 -7.24 23.92
CA LEU A 343 -2.08 -6.33 24.50
C LEU A 343 -1.64 -5.75 25.85
N LYS A 344 -0.98 -6.55 26.70
CA LYS A 344 -0.40 -6.07 27.97
C LYS A 344 0.66 -4.99 27.74
N ILE A 345 1.44 -5.11 26.65
CA ILE A 345 2.39 -4.06 26.24
C ILE A 345 1.66 -2.79 25.82
N PHE A 346 0.59 -2.89 25.03
CA PHE A 346 -0.22 -1.73 24.65
C PHE A 346 -0.90 -1.05 25.86
N ALA A 347 -1.40 -1.84 26.80
CA ALA A 347 -2.07 -1.37 28.02
C ALA A 347 -1.10 -0.77 29.05
N SER A 348 0.22 -0.92 28.86
CA SER A 348 1.21 -0.38 29.79
C SER A 348 1.38 1.13 29.60
N THR A 349 1.07 1.88 30.66
CA THR A 349 1.27 3.33 30.72
C THR A 349 2.74 3.73 30.91
N ASP A 350 3.61 2.77 31.23
CA ASP A 350 5.04 2.99 31.50
C ASP A 350 5.89 2.99 30.22
N LEU A 351 5.29 2.70 29.07
CA LEU A 351 5.95 2.62 27.77
C LEU A 351 5.68 3.84 26.89
N GLU A 352 6.65 4.17 26.04
CA GLU A 352 6.53 5.25 25.06
C GLU A 352 5.36 5.00 24.08
N GLU A 353 4.67 6.07 23.68
CA GLU A 353 3.52 6.02 22.78
C GLU A 353 3.80 5.23 21.50
N ARG A 354 5.02 5.35 20.96
CA ARG A 354 5.46 4.64 19.76
C ARG A 354 5.51 3.12 19.94
N SER A 355 5.99 2.65 21.09
CA SER A 355 6.02 1.21 21.41
C SER A 355 4.62 0.65 21.56
N ARG A 356 3.72 1.44 22.16
CA ARG A 356 2.30 1.12 22.30
C ARG A 356 1.62 1.07 20.93
N GLU A 357 1.90 2.03 20.04
CA GLU A 357 1.37 2.04 18.67
C GLU A 357 1.82 0.80 17.87
N MET A 358 3.10 0.43 17.97
CA MET A 358 3.61 -0.79 17.32
C MET A 358 2.95 -2.05 17.87
N ALA A 359 2.71 -2.12 19.18
CA ALA A 359 2.03 -3.24 19.82
C ALA A 359 0.57 -3.38 19.34
N ILE A 360 -0.22 -2.30 19.34
CA ILE A 360 -1.63 -2.39 18.93
C ILE A 360 -1.79 -2.72 17.44
N ARG A 361 -0.89 -2.21 16.57
CA ARG A 361 -0.86 -2.57 15.15
C ARG A 361 -0.49 -4.04 14.95
N ARG A 362 0.48 -4.55 15.72
CA ARG A 362 0.84 -5.98 15.67
C ARG A 362 -0.31 -6.87 16.15
N LEU A 363 -0.98 -6.48 17.23
CA LEU A 363 -2.15 -7.19 17.74
C LEU A 363 -3.26 -7.23 16.70
N ASN A 364 -3.53 -6.11 16.02
CA ASN A 364 -4.51 -6.09 14.94
C ASN A 364 -4.14 -7.11 13.84
N CYS A 365 -2.89 -7.13 13.37
CA CYS A 365 -2.47 -8.13 12.39
C CYS A 365 -2.65 -9.58 12.86
N LEU A 366 -2.31 -9.88 14.12
CA LEU A 366 -2.48 -11.23 14.69
C LEU A 366 -3.96 -11.66 14.69
N LEU A 367 -4.85 -10.76 15.12
CA LEU A 367 -6.28 -11.04 15.20
C LEU A 367 -6.94 -11.09 13.81
N SER A 368 -6.51 -10.27 12.86
CA SER A 368 -6.95 -10.36 11.46
C SER A 368 -6.55 -11.69 10.80
N ASP A 369 -5.33 -12.19 11.09
CA ASP A 369 -4.91 -13.51 10.62
C ASP A 369 -5.75 -14.64 11.24
N ASN A 370 -6.24 -14.46 12.48
CA ASN A 370 -7.18 -15.38 13.11
C ASN A 370 -8.58 -15.35 12.50
N THR A 371 -9.17 -14.17 12.30
CA THR A 371 -10.48 -14.02 11.65
C THR A 371 -10.47 -14.56 10.20
N THR A 372 -9.31 -14.60 9.54
CA THR A 372 -9.15 -15.18 8.20
C THR A 372 -8.70 -16.66 8.19
N GLU A 373 -8.80 -17.34 9.34
CA GLU A 373 -8.43 -18.75 9.57
C GLU A 373 -6.97 -19.11 9.20
N LYS A 374 -6.07 -18.12 9.15
CA LYS A 374 -4.64 -18.33 8.85
C LYS A 374 -3.85 -18.75 10.09
N VAL A 375 -4.33 -18.38 11.26
CA VAL A 375 -3.75 -18.66 12.59
C VAL A 375 -4.88 -19.01 13.53
N GLU A 376 -4.69 -19.99 14.42
CA GLU A 376 -5.67 -20.33 15.45
C GLU A 376 -5.23 -19.69 16.78
N ILE A 377 -6.06 -18.81 17.34
CA ILE A 377 -5.88 -18.23 18.67
C ILE A 377 -6.86 -18.93 19.62
N ASP A 378 -6.34 -19.38 20.76
CA ASP A 378 -7.16 -20.07 21.76
C ASP A 378 -8.27 -19.15 22.30
N ILE A 379 -9.47 -19.71 22.45
CA ILE A 379 -10.62 -18.99 23.01
C ILE A 379 -10.36 -18.54 24.45
N ALA A 380 -9.58 -19.29 25.23
CA ALA A 380 -9.19 -18.85 26.55
C ALA A 380 -8.39 -17.54 26.49
N GLU A 381 -7.50 -17.40 25.52
CA GLU A 381 -6.74 -16.17 25.29
C GLU A 381 -7.66 -15.02 24.89
N MET A 382 -8.63 -15.24 23.99
CA MET A 382 -9.61 -14.21 23.61
C MET A 382 -10.44 -13.69 24.80
N ARG A 383 -10.84 -14.59 25.70
CA ARG A 383 -11.53 -14.18 26.95
C ARG A 383 -10.61 -13.39 27.88
N GLU A 384 -9.31 -13.67 27.91
CA GLU A 384 -8.33 -12.89 28.67
C GLU A 384 -8.05 -11.50 28.06
N LEU A 385 -8.22 -11.33 26.75
CA LEU A 385 -8.10 -10.01 26.10
C LEU A 385 -9.24 -9.07 26.50
N GLN A 386 -10.46 -9.58 26.69
CA GLN A 386 -11.66 -8.78 26.94
C GLN A 386 -11.49 -7.69 28.02
N PRO A 387 -11.12 -8.02 29.28
CA PRO A 387 -11.03 -7.01 30.34
C PRO A 387 -9.94 -5.97 30.06
N LEU A 388 -8.83 -6.36 29.43
CA LEU A 388 -7.75 -5.45 29.07
C LEU A 388 -8.16 -4.49 27.95
N ILE A 389 -8.90 -4.97 26.95
CA ILE A 389 -9.47 -4.12 25.89
C ILE A 389 -10.39 -3.07 26.50
N ILE A 390 -11.29 -3.46 27.40
CA ILE A 390 -12.21 -2.52 28.07
C ILE A 390 -11.44 -1.49 28.89
N SER A 391 -10.37 -1.91 29.57
CA SER A 391 -9.46 -0.99 30.27
C SER A 391 -8.84 0.02 29.31
N CYS A 392 -8.32 -0.42 28.17
CA CYS A 392 -7.73 0.46 27.16
C CYS A 392 -8.77 1.42 26.54
N LEU A 393 -10.01 0.94 26.31
CA LEU A 393 -11.09 1.76 25.79
C LEU A 393 -11.48 2.91 26.74
N LYS A 394 -11.30 2.72 28.05
CA LYS A 394 -11.56 3.73 29.09
C LYS A 394 -10.36 4.62 29.40
N GLU A 395 -9.18 4.32 28.86
CA GLU A 395 -7.98 5.12 29.09
C GLU A 395 -8.13 6.52 28.47
N GLU A 396 -7.77 7.54 29.24
CA GLU A 396 -7.71 8.93 28.79
C GLU A 396 -6.35 9.21 28.10
N GLY A 397 -6.36 9.99 27.02
CA GLY A 397 -5.12 10.43 26.36
C GLY A 397 -4.55 9.47 25.30
N ILE A 398 -5.26 8.40 24.94
CA ILE A 398 -4.93 7.58 23.77
C ILE A 398 -5.05 8.44 22.50
N SER A 399 -4.03 8.43 21.64
CA SER A 399 -4.09 9.14 20.36
C SER A 399 -5.11 8.52 19.41
N PHE A 400 -5.73 9.37 18.58
CA PHE A 400 -6.80 8.95 17.68
C PHE A 400 -6.37 7.85 16.70
N SER A 401 -5.10 7.82 16.27
CA SER A 401 -4.56 6.74 15.42
C SER A 401 -4.55 5.40 16.14
N MET A 402 -4.09 5.34 17.40
CA MET A 402 -4.10 4.12 18.20
C MET A 402 -5.53 3.70 18.54
N PHE A 403 -6.40 4.64 18.87
CA PHE A 403 -7.81 4.35 19.15
C PHE A 403 -8.52 3.76 17.93
N LYS A 404 -8.17 4.21 16.72
CA LYS A 404 -8.71 3.61 15.49
C LYS A 404 -8.36 2.14 15.35
N VAL A 405 -7.09 1.79 15.53
CA VAL A 405 -6.61 0.39 15.47
C VAL A 405 -7.20 -0.43 16.63
N LEU A 406 -7.39 0.17 17.80
CA LEU A 406 -8.07 -0.49 18.92
C LEU A 406 -9.53 -0.84 18.57
N GLY A 407 -10.23 0.00 17.80
CA GLY A 407 -11.57 -0.33 17.28
C GLY A 407 -11.59 -1.56 16.37
N GLU A 408 -10.58 -1.70 15.50
CA GLU A 408 -10.41 -2.89 14.64
C GLU A 408 -10.14 -4.15 15.48
N VAL A 409 -9.27 -4.03 16.50
CA VAL A 409 -8.99 -5.10 17.48
C VAL A 409 -10.26 -5.50 18.24
N VAL A 410 -11.08 -4.54 18.67
CA VAL A 410 -12.37 -4.77 19.32
C VAL A 410 -13.29 -5.56 18.39
N ASN A 411 -13.38 -5.21 17.11
CA ASN A 411 -14.19 -5.93 16.14
C ASN A 411 -13.76 -7.40 16.00
N HIS A 412 -12.45 -7.67 15.88
CA HIS A 412 -11.96 -9.05 15.77
C HIS A 412 -12.30 -9.90 16.98
N VAL A 413 -12.11 -9.36 18.19
CA VAL A 413 -12.42 -10.08 19.43
C VAL A 413 -13.93 -10.22 19.61
N ALA A 414 -14.70 -9.18 19.29
CA ALA A 414 -16.15 -9.21 19.33
C ALA A 414 -16.71 -10.24 18.33
N TYR A 415 -16.13 -10.37 17.14
CA TYR A 415 -16.56 -11.36 16.15
C TYR A 415 -16.38 -12.77 16.69
N GLU A 416 -15.20 -13.08 17.22
CA GLU A 416 -14.94 -14.38 17.81
C GLU A 416 -15.92 -14.68 18.96
N ILE A 417 -16.11 -13.75 19.88
CA ILE A 417 -16.92 -13.97 21.08
C ILE A 417 -18.42 -14.01 20.76
N LEU A 418 -18.93 -13.03 20.01
CA LEU A 418 -20.36 -12.88 19.75
C LEU A 418 -20.87 -13.81 18.65
N VAL A 419 -20.06 -14.07 17.61
CA VAL A 419 -20.46 -14.84 16.43
C VAL A 419 -19.98 -16.28 16.53
N CYS A 420 -18.68 -16.51 16.71
CA CYS A 420 -18.13 -17.87 16.72
C CYS A 420 -18.49 -18.66 17.98
N GLN A 421 -18.49 -18.00 19.15
CA GLN A 421 -18.79 -18.64 20.43
C GLN A 421 -20.23 -18.41 20.92
N GLU A 422 -20.99 -17.53 20.27
CA GLU A 422 -22.35 -17.15 20.67
C GLU A 422 -22.45 -16.63 22.13
N GLU A 423 -21.37 -16.06 22.67
CA GLU A 423 -21.30 -15.48 24.01
C GLU A 423 -21.59 -13.98 23.98
N THR A 424 -22.15 -13.41 25.06
CA THR A 424 -22.37 -11.97 25.14
C THR A 424 -21.22 -11.27 25.86
N TRP A 425 -20.62 -10.26 25.22
CA TRP A 425 -19.61 -9.42 25.85
C TRP A 425 -20.24 -8.22 26.59
N TYR A 426 -20.71 -8.46 27.81
CA TYR A 426 -21.43 -7.47 28.62
C TYR A 426 -20.64 -6.19 28.89
N ASP A 427 -19.34 -6.29 29.16
CA ASP A 427 -18.52 -5.11 29.45
C ASP A 427 -18.39 -4.17 28.25
N LEU A 428 -18.32 -4.71 27.02
CA LEU A 428 -18.29 -3.92 25.79
C LEU A 428 -19.62 -3.20 25.56
N ARG A 429 -20.73 -3.93 25.72
CA ARG A 429 -22.08 -3.36 25.66
C ARG A 429 -22.22 -2.20 26.64
N ASP A 430 -21.83 -2.42 27.90
CA ASP A 430 -21.96 -1.44 28.96
C ASP A 430 -21.03 -0.24 28.73
N TYR A 431 -19.83 -0.45 28.16
CA TYR A 431 -18.96 0.65 27.72
C TYR A 431 -19.63 1.55 26.68
N ILE A 432 -20.19 0.96 25.61
CA ILE A 432 -20.85 1.74 24.55
C ILE A 432 -22.09 2.46 25.11
N ALA A 433 -22.89 1.76 25.91
CA ALA A 433 -24.12 2.30 26.50
C ALA A 433 -23.86 3.43 27.52
N SER A 434 -22.77 3.37 28.28
CA SER A 434 -22.48 4.34 29.34
C SER A 434 -21.73 5.60 28.88
N SER A 435 -21.22 5.63 27.65
CA SER A 435 -20.27 6.65 27.17
C SER A 435 -20.95 7.91 26.59
N THR A 436 -21.89 8.50 27.32
CA THR A 436 -22.60 9.73 26.89
C THR A 436 -21.68 10.96 26.83
N THR A 437 -20.67 11.04 27.71
CA THR A 437 -19.67 12.12 27.73
C THR A 437 -18.57 11.96 26.67
N GLU A 438 -18.36 10.75 26.16
CA GLU A 438 -17.39 10.42 25.12
C GLU A 438 -18.07 9.88 23.85
N PHE A 439 -19.19 10.51 23.45
CA PHE A 439 -20.02 10.07 22.32
C PHE A 439 -19.22 9.61 21.10
N GLN A 440 -18.23 10.39 20.66
CA GLN A 440 -17.43 10.03 19.47
C GLN A 440 -16.70 8.70 19.61
N ARG A 441 -16.14 8.39 20.80
CA ARG A 441 -15.46 7.11 21.06
C ARG A 441 -16.47 5.98 21.09
N ALA A 442 -17.58 6.15 21.80
CA ALA A 442 -18.64 5.16 21.91
C ALA A 442 -19.20 4.76 20.54
N VAL A 443 -19.57 5.77 19.74
CA VAL A 443 -20.15 5.55 18.42
C VAL A 443 -19.10 5.04 17.45
N TYR A 444 -17.84 5.47 17.54
CA TYR A 444 -16.78 4.91 16.71
C TYR A 444 -16.60 3.40 16.98
N ILE A 445 -16.57 2.98 18.25
CA ILE A 445 -16.49 1.56 18.58
C ILE A 445 -17.73 0.81 18.07
N PHE A 446 -18.92 1.37 18.27
CA PHE A 446 -20.15 0.80 17.71
C PHE A 446 -20.09 0.64 16.18
N GLN A 447 -19.54 1.62 15.45
CA GLN A 447 -19.35 1.56 14.00
C GLN A 447 -18.32 0.51 13.56
N CYS A 448 -17.33 0.21 14.42
CA CYS A 448 -16.33 -0.81 14.12
C CYS A 448 -16.89 -2.23 14.22
N LEU A 449 -18.01 -2.43 14.92
CA LEU A 449 -18.63 -3.74 15.09
C LEU A 449 -19.47 -4.07 13.85
N LEU A 450 -18.94 -4.93 12.99
CA LEU A 450 -19.48 -5.16 11.64
C LEU A 450 -20.37 -6.40 11.54
N MET A 451 -20.57 -7.12 12.65
CA MET A 451 -21.38 -8.33 12.73
C MET A 451 -22.84 -8.05 13.12
N LYS A 452 -23.73 -9.01 12.87
CA LYS A 452 -25.10 -8.99 13.42
C LYS A 452 -25.09 -9.24 14.93
N PHE A 453 -25.94 -8.54 15.68
CA PHE A 453 -26.01 -8.64 17.14
C PHE A 453 -27.20 -9.48 17.62
N ASP A 454 -27.13 -9.98 18.86
CA ASP A 454 -28.32 -10.37 19.62
C ASP A 454 -29.05 -9.10 20.07
N ASP A 455 -30.24 -8.90 19.51
CA ASP A 455 -31.04 -7.70 19.72
C ASP A 455 -31.29 -7.40 21.21
N LYS A 456 -31.68 -8.43 21.97
CA LYS A 456 -32.08 -8.28 23.38
C LYS A 456 -30.90 -8.13 24.31
N LYS A 457 -29.83 -8.90 24.07
CA LYS A 457 -28.70 -8.96 25.00
C LYS A 457 -27.70 -7.84 24.78
N PHE A 458 -27.56 -7.37 23.53
CA PHE A 458 -26.53 -6.41 23.14
C PHE A 458 -27.10 -5.12 22.54
N LEU A 459 -27.92 -5.21 21.48
CA LEU A 459 -28.32 -4.03 20.71
C LEU A 459 -29.25 -3.09 21.47
N TYR A 460 -30.36 -3.57 22.04
CA TYR A 460 -31.32 -2.71 22.71
C TYR A 460 -30.71 -1.94 23.89
N PRO A 461 -29.92 -2.55 24.79
CA PRO A 461 -29.28 -1.79 25.87
C PRO A 461 -28.33 -0.69 25.39
N VAL A 462 -27.65 -0.90 24.25
CA VAL A 462 -26.83 0.13 23.61
C VAL A 462 -27.72 1.23 23.07
N MET A 463 -28.79 0.88 22.35
CA MET A 463 -29.68 1.85 21.72
C MET A 463 -30.50 2.66 22.71
N ASP A 464 -30.89 2.09 23.86
CA ASP A 464 -31.60 2.81 24.94
C ASP A 464 -30.87 4.10 25.36
N ASN A 465 -29.53 4.11 25.26
CA ASN A 465 -28.71 5.25 25.64
C ASN A 465 -28.17 6.02 24.43
N LEU A 466 -27.75 5.31 23.37
CA LEU A 466 -27.08 5.93 22.21
C LEU A 466 -28.06 6.61 21.25
N TYR A 467 -29.32 6.14 21.20
CA TYR A 467 -30.32 6.63 20.25
C TYR A 467 -30.52 8.15 20.30
N GLN A 468 -30.82 8.68 21.50
CA GLN A 468 -31.09 10.11 21.66
C GLN A 468 -29.86 10.95 21.32
N GLU A 469 -28.68 10.50 21.74
CA GLU A 469 -27.42 11.21 21.47
C GLU A 469 -27.12 11.28 19.96
N ILE A 470 -27.38 10.20 19.20
CA ILE A 470 -27.28 10.16 17.73
C ILE A 470 -28.27 11.15 17.12
N ILE A 471 -29.54 11.07 17.53
CA ILE A 471 -30.63 11.90 17.01
C ILE A 471 -30.34 13.39 17.25
N GLU A 472 -29.86 13.78 18.42
CA GLU A 472 -29.49 15.16 18.72
C GLU A 472 -28.31 15.65 17.87
N ARG A 473 -27.27 14.81 17.69
CA ARG A 473 -26.04 15.18 16.96
C ARG A 473 -26.14 15.05 15.43
N LEU A 474 -27.23 14.46 14.93
CA LEU A 474 -27.62 14.55 13.53
C LEU A 474 -28.09 15.96 13.15
N ALA A 475 -28.26 16.90 14.09
CA ALA A 475 -28.55 18.28 13.77
C ALA A 475 -27.44 18.90 12.88
N PRO A 476 -27.78 19.54 11.75
CA PRO A 476 -26.80 20.13 10.84
C PRO A 476 -25.92 21.20 11.49
N PRO A 477 -24.58 21.11 11.38
CA PRO A 477 -23.68 22.09 11.99
C PRO A 477 -23.90 23.50 11.40
N GLY A 478 -23.93 24.50 12.29
CA GLY A 478 -24.20 25.90 11.92
C GLY A 478 -23.08 26.56 11.11
N GLU A 479 -21.82 26.12 11.27
CA GLU A 479 -20.65 26.62 10.55
C GLU A 479 -19.78 25.46 10.02
N VAL A 480 -19.02 25.70 8.94
CA VAL A 480 -17.99 24.75 8.46
C VAL A 480 -16.76 24.90 9.36
N LEU A 481 -16.79 24.33 10.56
CA LEU A 481 -15.60 24.23 11.40
C LEU A 481 -14.67 23.14 10.84
N VAL A 482 -13.37 23.31 11.08
CA VAL A 482 -12.31 22.39 10.62
C VAL A 482 -12.51 20.97 11.19
N ASP A 483 -13.25 20.85 12.31
CA ASP A 483 -13.52 19.59 13.00
C ASP A 483 -15.03 19.29 13.13
N ASN A 484 -15.72 19.21 12.00
CA ASN A 484 -17.10 18.70 11.96
C ASN A 484 -17.18 17.16 12.11
N SER A 485 -16.24 16.54 12.83
CA SER A 485 -16.17 15.09 13.07
C SER A 485 -17.40 14.56 13.78
N CYS A 486 -17.98 15.32 14.70
CA CYS A 486 -19.15 14.92 15.49
C CYS A 486 -20.37 14.56 14.64
N TRP A 487 -20.72 15.41 13.65
CA TRP A 487 -21.85 15.13 12.76
C TRP A 487 -21.58 13.90 11.88
N VAL A 488 -20.34 13.72 11.41
CA VAL A 488 -19.96 12.55 10.61
C VAL A 488 -20.13 11.27 11.43
N PHE A 489 -19.65 11.25 12.69
CA PHE A 489 -19.83 10.13 13.59
C PHE A 489 -21.31 9.87 13.89
N ALA A 490 -22.11 10.92 14.10
CA ALA A 490 -23.55 10.76 14.31
C ALA A 490 -24.24 10.18 13.05
N PHE A 491 -23.86 10.62 11.85
CA PHE A 491 -24.41 10.12 10.59
C PHE A 491 -24.08 8.65 10.34
N THR A 492 -22.82 8.24 10.56
CA THR A 492 -22.40 6.84 10.39
C THR A 492 -22.96 5.95 11.50
N GLY A 493 -23.00 6.44 12.74
CA GLY A 493 -23.64 5.74 13.86
C GLY A 493 -25.14 5.55 13.65
N ALA A 494 -25.83 6.56 13.13
CA ALA A 494 -27.23 6.49 12.73
C ALA A 494 -27.47 5.43 11.66
N PHE A 495 -26.60 5.36 10.65
CA PHE A 495 -26.67 4.31 9.63
C PHE A 495 -26.55 2.91 10.26
N CYS A 496 -25.53 2.67 11.08
CA CYS A 496 -25.34 1.39 11.78
C CYS A 496 -26.55 1.05 12.67
N ALA A 497 -27.05 2.01 13.45
CA ALA A 497 -28.21 1.81 14.31
C ALA A 497 -29.46 1.42 13.51
N ALA A 498 -29.76 2.14 12.43
CA ALA A 498 -30.92 1.84 11.61
C ALA A 498 -30.81 0.48 10.93
N ILE A 499 -29.62 0.13 10.44
CA ILE A 499 -29.36 -1.17 9.81
C ILE A 499 -29.52 -2.32 10.80
N HIS A 500 -29.02 -2.20 12.02
CA HIS A 500 -29.18 -3.27 13.01
C HIS A 500 -30.61 -3.38 13.56
N LEU A 501 -31.41 -2.32 13.52
CA LEU A 501 -32.77 -2.30 14.07
C LEU A 501 -33.88 -2.56 13.03
N ILE A 502 -33.57 -2.62 11.73
CA ILE A 502 -34.57 -2.65 10.65
C ILE A 502 -35.49 -3.88 10.67
N GLU A 503 -34.99 -5.01 11.19
CA GLU A 503 -35.77 -6.25 11.27
C GLU A 503 -36.74 -6.27 12.45
N ASP A 504 -36.55 -5.42 13.46
CA ASP A 504 -37.39 -5.42 14.66
C ASP A 504 -38.59 -4.46 14.53
N PRO A 505 -39.84 -4.98 14.48
CA PRO A 505 -41.03 -4.15 14.42
C PRO A 505 -41.19 -3.23 15.65
N GLY A 506 -40.62 -3.58 16.80
CA GLY A 506 -40.63 -2.76 18.02
C GLY A 506 -39.87 -1.43 17.87
N TYR A 507 -38.89 -1.38 16.95
CA TYR A 507 -38.06 -0.20 16.67
C TYR A 507 -38.37 0.46 15.33
N ALA A 508 -39.41 0.03 14.62
CA ALA A 508 -39.73 0.58 13.30
C ALA A 508 -39.95 2.10 13.30
N ASN A 509 -40.54 2.65 14.38
CA ASN A 509 -40.67 4.10 14.56
C ASN A 509 -39.31 4.79 14.75
N ALA A 510 -38.39 4.18 15.51
CA ALA A 510 -37.05 4.70 15.75
C ALA A 510 -36.21 4.66 14.46
N VAL A 511 -36.28 3.57 13.70
CA VAL A 511 -35.62 3.44 12.39
C VAL A 511 -36.13 4.48 11.40
N SER A 512 -37.45 4.69 11.36
CA SER A 512 -38.08 5.74 10.56
C SER A 512 -37.58 7.13 10.96
N GLU A 513 -37.57 7.45 12.26
CA GLU A 513 -37.08 8.73 12.77
C GLU A 513 -35.60 8.95 12.40
N ILE A 514 -34.74 7.95 12.61
CA ILE A 514 -33.32 8.00 12.22
C ILE A 514 -33.19 8.31 10.73
N ALA A 515 -33.87 7.55 9.88
CA ALA A 515 -33.69 7.63 8.45
C ALA A 515 -34.17 8.99 7.89
N TYR A 516 -35.32 9.48 8.33
CA TYR A 516 -35.81 10.81 7.95
C TYR A 516 -34.88 11.91 8.48
N LYS A 517 -34.39 11.79 9.72
CA LYS A 517 -33.47 12.78 10.28
C LYS A 517 -32.14 12.83 9.54
N MET A 518 -31.61 11.68 9.11
CA MET A 518 -30.43 11.62 8.23
C MET A 518 -30.67 12.34 6.90
N ILE A 519 -31.82 12.11 6.27
CA ILE A 519 -32.18 12.74 4.99
C ILE A 519 -32.34 14.26 5.14
N ASP A 520 -33.10 14.71 6.13
CA ASP A 520 -33.35 16.12 6.39
C ASP A 520 -32.05 16.86 6.75
N SER A 521 -31.19 16.20 7.53
CA SER A 521 -29.88 16.73 7.90
C SER A 521 -28.99 16.95 6.68
N VAL A 522 -28.88 15.96 5.79
CA VAL A 522 -28.12 16.10 4.54
C VAL A 522 -28.72 17.18 3.65
N LYS A 523 -30.05 17.24 3.54
CA LYS A 523 -30.76 18.23 2.74
C LYS A 523 -30.42 19.65 3.19
N GLU A 524 -30.47 19.92 4.48
CA GLU A 524 -30.11 21.22 5.04
C GLU A 524 -28.62 21.56 4.83
N ILE A 525 -27.71 20.60 4.97
CA ILE A 525 -26.27 20.81 4.70
C ILE A 525 -26.03 21.13 3.21
N VAL A 526 -26.77 20.49 2.30
CA VAL A 526 -26.73 20.75 0.86
C VAL A 526 -27.26 22.15 0.54
N GLU A 527 -28.39 22.55 1.13
CA GLU A 527 -28.97 23.89 0.97
C GLU A 527 -28.02 24.99 1.47
N ARG A 528 -27.26 24.71 2.53
CA ARG A 528 -26.19 25.59 3.06
C ARG A 528 -24.90 25.58 2.23
N GLY A 529 -24.79 24.71 1.22
CA GLY A 529 -23.60 24.61 0.35
C GLY A 529 -22.38 23.95 1.02
N MET A 530 -22.56 23.27 2.16
CA MET A 530 -21.49 22.69 3.00
C MET A 530 -21.16 21.22 2.66
N GLU A 531 -21.67 20.72 1.54
CA GLU A 531 -21.76 19.28 1.23
C GLU A 531 -20.40 18.60 0.86
N VAL A 532 -19.58 19.18 -0.01
CA VAL A 532 -18.41 18.49 -0.64
C VAL A 532 -17.39 17.97 0.38
N GLY A 533 -17.23 18.63 1.52
CA GLY A 533 -16.29 18.22 2.57
C GLY A 533 -16.92 17.30 3.62
N LEU A 534 -18.18 17.56 4.00
CA LEU A 534 -18.83 16.93 5.15
C LEU A 534 -19.66 15.71 4.74
N VAL A 535 -20.68 15.91 3.90
CA VAL A 535 -21.59 14.86 3.43
C VAL A 535 -20.81 13.79 2.66
N ARG A 536 -19.86 14.20 1.81
CA ARG A 536 -19.01 13.27 1.07
C ARG A 536 -18.19 12.36 1.99
N ARG A 537 -17.71 12.88 3.14
CA ARG A 537 -16.94 12.09 4.10
C ARG A 537 -17.84 11.05 4.77
N ALA A 538 -18.99 11.48 5.29
CA ALA A 538 -19.95 10.56 5.91
C ALA A 538 -20.43 9.47 4.94
N PHE A 539 -20.68 9.80 3.67
CA PHE A 539 -21.02 8.80 2.65
C PHE A 539 -19.88 7.82 2.37
N ARG A 540 -18.62 8.26 2.42
CA ARG A 540 -17.47 7.36 2.25
C ARG A 540 -17.32 6.40 3.42
N ASP A 541 -17.57 6.87 4.63
CA ASP A 541 -17.51 6.04 5.83
C ASP A 541 -18.65 4.99 5.80
N VAL A 542 -19.87 5.38 5.39
CA VAL A 542 -20.96 4.43 5.10
C VAL A 542 -20.60 3.46 3.98
N GLU A 543 -19.92 3.91 2.91
CA GLU A 543 -19.47 3.03 1.83
C GLU A 543 -18.51 1.93 2.32
N ILE A 544 -17.63 2.25 3.28
CA ILE A 544 -16.72 1.28 3.90
C ILE A 544 -17.53 0.30 4.74
N ILE A 545 -18.39 0.79 5.64
CA ILE A 545 -19.23 -0.04 6.51
C ILE A 545 -20.09 -1.01 5.68
N VAL A 546 -20.76 -0.51 4.64
CA VAL A 546 -21.59 -1.34 3.77
C VAL A 546 -20.78 -2.48 3.18
N LYS A 547 -19.58 -2.23 2.63
CA LYS A 547 -18.76 -3.29 2.02
C LYS A 547 -18.43 -4.43 2.99
N GLU A 548 -18.19 -4.10 4.25
CA GLU A 548 -17.78 -5.07 5.25
C GLU A 548 -18.99 -5.83 5.86
N GLN A 549 -20.21 -5.28 5.77
CA GLN A 549 -21.42 -5.88 6.36
C GLN A 549 -22.27 -6.71 5.38
N LEU A 550 -21.93 -6.73 4.08
CA LEU A 550 -22.76 -7.35 3.04
C LEU A 550 -23.13 -8.81 3.32
N GLU A 551 -22.24 -9.57 3.96
CA GLU A 551 -22.39 -11.01 4.16
C GLU A 551 -23.61 -11.40 4.99
N TRP A 552 -24.15 -10.51 5.81
CA TRP A 552 -25.31 -10.79 6.66
C TRP A 552 -26.56 -9.97 6.30
N TYR A 553 -26.53 -9.17 5.24
CA TYR A 553 -27.68 -8.39 4.81
C TYR A 553 -28.81 -9.29 4.31
N SER A 554 -29.99 -9.14 4.90
CA SER A 554 -31.22 -9.73 4.39
C SER A 554 -31.98 -8.74 3.51
N THR A 555 -33.16 -9.18 3.04
CA THR A 555 -34.11 -8.38 2.29
C THR A 555 -34.42 -7.04 2.98
N SER A 556 -34.46 -7.01 4.31
CA SER A 556 -34.79 -5.80 5.08
C SER A 556 -33.67 -4.76 5.00
N GLU A 557 -32.42 -5.17 5.26
CA GLU A 557 -31.24 -4.30 5.14
C GLU A 557 -31.06 -3.84 3.70
N TYR A 558 -31.17 -4.74 2.71
CA TYR A 558 -31.08 -4.39 1.29
C TYR A 558 -32.11 -3.31 0.92
N LYS A 559 -33.39 -3.52 1.26
CA LYS A 559 -34.45 -2.54 1.04
C LYS A 559 -34.15 -1.20 1.69
N PHE A 560 -33.70 -1.22 2.95
CA PHE A 560 -33.38 -0.02 3.70
C PHE A 560 -32.28 0.79 3.02
N VAL A 561 -31.14 0.16 2.69
CA VAL A 561 -30.03 0.86 2.01
C VAL A 561 -30.51 1.40 0.67
N LYS A 562 -31.23 0.63 -0.15
CA LYS A 562 -31.75 1.09 -1.45
C LYS A 562 -32.68 2.30 -1.30
N GLY A 563 -33.60 2.25 -0.33
CA GLY A 563 -34.53 3.34 -0.04
C GLY A 563 -33.80 4.60 0.41
N LEU A 564 -32.89 4.47 1.38
CA LEU A 564 -32.09 5.58 1.90
C LEU A 564 -31.25 6.24 0.79
N LEU A 565 -30.54 5.43 -0.01
CA LEU A 565 -29.74 5.93 -1.14
C LEU A 565 -30.60 6.66 -2.16
N TRP A 566 -31.78 6.14 -2.50
CA TRP A 566 -32.69 6.77 -3.45
C TRP A 566 -33.17 8.14 -2.95
N LYS A 567 -33.57 8.25 -1.67
CA LYS A 567 -34.00 9.51 -1.06
C LYS A 567 -32.86 10.52 -0.98
N LEU A 568 -31.66 10.10 -0.56
CA LEU A 568 -30.47 10.97 -0.52
C LEU A 568 -30.06 11.44 -1.92
N TYR A 569 -30.13 10.58 -2.93
CA TYR A 569 -29.77 10.91 -4.31
C TYR A 569 -30.74 11.93 -4.94
N ALA A 570 -32.00 11.92 -4.50
CA ALA A 570 -33.06 12.83 -4.95
C ALA A 570 -32.96 14.26 -4.38
N ILE A 571 -32.10 14.50 -3.38
CA ILE A 571 -31.90 15.83 -2.81
C ILE A 571 -31.43 16.81 -3.90
N LYS A 572 -32.20 17.89 -4.06
CA LYS A 572 -31.90 18.96 -5.03
C LYS A 572 -30.68 19.75 -4.58
N GLY A 573 -29.81 20.12 -5.51
CA GLY A 573 -28.60 20.91 -5.23
C GLY A 573 -27.37 20.09 -4.79
N MET A 574 -27.51 18.78 -4.53
CA MET A 574 -26.37 17.93 -4.19
C MET A 574 -25.42 17.79 -5.38
N LYS A 575 -24.12 18.00 -5.16
CA LYS A 575 -23.11 17.96 -6.22
C LYS A 575 -22.74 16.54 -6.61
N TRP A 576 -22.17 16.40 -7.80
CA TRP A 576 -21.78 15.11 -8.36
C TRP A 576 -20.77 14.36 -7.47
N GLN A 577 -19.90 15.08 -6.76
CA GLN A 577 -18.87 14.48 -5.90
C GLN A 577 -19.45 13.66 -4.73
N SER A 578 -20.65 13.98 -4.24
CA SER A 578 -21.33 13.18 -3.20
C SER A 578 -22.27 12.15 -3.83
N LYS A 579 -22.96 12.51 -4.92
CA LYS A 579 -23.82 11.57 -5.67
C LYS A 579 -23.08 10.36 -6.20
N ILE A 580 -21.82 10.51 -6.62
CA ILE A 580 -21.00 9.39 -7.09
C ILE A 580 -20.69 8.38 -5.99
N VAL A 581 -20.61 8.81 -4.71
CA VAL A 581 -20.42 7.90 -3.58
C VAL A 581 -21.69 7.09 -3.35
N LEU A 582 -22.86 7.74 -3.32
CA LEU A 582 -24.16 7.06 -3.22
C LEU A 582 -24.36 6.04 -4.36
N TRP A 583 -23.98 6.42 -5.59
CA TRP A 583 -24.04 5.51 -6.74
C TRP A 583 -23.11 4.30 -6.56
N ARG A 584 -21.89 4.48 -6.04
CA ARG A 584 -20.97 3.37 -5.75
C ARG A 584 -21.54 2.43 -4.68
N ILE A 585 -22.13 2.96 -3.60
CA ILE A 585 -22.81 2.14 -2.60
C ILE A 585 -23.94 1.34 -3.25
N ASN A 586 -24.76 1.98 -4.09
CA ASN A 586 -25.83 1.29 -4.82
C ASN A 586 -25.29 0.16 -5.72
N VAL A 587 -24.17 0.38 -6.40
CA VAL A 587 -23.55 -0.65 -7.25
C VAL A 587 -23.01 -1.81 -6.42
N ILE A 588 -22.39 -1.53 -5.26
CA ILE A 588 -21.85 -2.53 -4.34
C ILE A 588 -22.98 -3.46 -3.86
N ILE A 589 -24.05 -2.89 -3.30
CA ILE A 589 -25.17 -3.70 -2.78
C ILE A 589 -25.90 -4.46 -3.90
N ASP A 590 -26.04 -3.87 -5.09
CA ASP A 590 -26.68 -4.55 -6.22
C ASP A 590 -25.82 -5.70 -6.77
N ARG A 591 -24.50 -5.66 -6.60
CA ARG A 591 -23.57 -6.68 -7.09
C ARG A 591 -23.37 -7.81 -6.08
N ASP A 592 -23.20 -7.46 -4.80
CA ASP A 592 -22.58 -8.35 -3.81
C ASP A 592 -23.58 -8.93 -2.80
N VAL A 593 -24.80 -8.39 -2.66
CA VAL A 593 -25.89 -9.05 -1.91
C VAL A 593 -26.44 -10.23 -2.71
N GLU A 594 -26.89 -11.29 -2.04
CA GLU A 594 -27.49 -12.47 -2.69
C GLU A 594 -28.76 -12.09 -3.47
N GLU A 595 -28.98 -12.70 -4.65
CA GLU A 595 -30.13 -12.37 -5.52
C GLU A 595 -31.49 -12.64 -4.84
N GLU A 596 -31.55 -13.60 -3.93
CA GLU A 596 -32.78 -13.98 -3.21
C GLU A 596 -33.24 -12.86 -2.26
N GLU A 597 -32.31 -12.05 -1.76
CA GLU A 597 -32.58 -10.93 -0.86
C GLU A 597 -32.89 -9.61 -1.60
N LYS A 598 -32.75 -9.59 -2.94
CA LYS A 598 -32.92 -8.37 -3.75
C LYS A 598 -34.38 -8.08 -4.06
N GLU A 599 -35.07 -7.45 -3.12
CA GLU A 599 -36.40 -6.91 -3.36
C GLU A 599 -36.39 -5.37 -3.41
N ARG A 600 -36.97 -4.79 -4.47
CA ARG A 600 -37.06 -3.33 -4.61
C ARG A 600 -38.18 -2.77 -3.73
N PRO A 601 -37.99 -1.58 -3.12
CA PRO A 601 -39.07 -0.89 -2.43
C PRO A 601 -40.26 -0.64 -3.37
N GLN A 602 -41.45 -1.12 -2.99
CA GLN A 602 -42.66 -0.99 -3.81
C GLN A 602 -43.35 0.37 -3.62
N ASN A 603 -43.17 1.01 -2.46
CA ASN A 603 -43.72 2.32 -2.13
C ASN A 603 -42.80 3.12 -1.19
N ASP A 604 -43.21 4.34 -0.83
CA ASP A 604 -42.40 5.30 -0.05
C ASP A 604 -42.09 4.89 1.39
N LEU A 605 -42.77 3.88 1.95
CA LEU A 605 -42.58 3.39 3.32
C LEU A 605 -42.07 1.95 3.38
N HIS A 606 -42.17 1.19 2.28
CA HIS A 606 -41.79 -0.22 2.19
C HIS A 606 -40.30 -0.47 2.46
N TRP A 607 -39.45 0.54 2.27
CA TRP A 607 -38.02 0.43 2.55
C TRP A 607 -37.67 0.58 4.04
N LEU A 608 -38.61 1.01 4.89
CA LEU A 608 -38.45 1.10 6.35
C LEU A 608 -38.98 -0.14 7.07
N ASN A 609 -39.33 -1.19 6.32
CA ASN A 609 -39.95 -2.41 6.85
C ASN A 609 -41.20 -2.17 7.73
N LEU A 610 -41.87 -1.02 7.53
CA LEU A 610 -43.14 -0.72 8.15
C LEU A 610 -44.20 -1.57 7.47
N ALA A 611 -44.79 -2.53 8.20
CA ALA A 611 -46.01 -3.18 7.76
C ALA A 611 -47.00 -2.08 7.38
N ALA A 612 -47.65 -2.22 6.22
CA ALA A 612 -48.72 -1.33 5.80
C ALA A 612 -49.83 -1.39 6.85
N ALA A 613 -49.76 -0.52 7.85
CA ALA A 613 -50.84 -0.31 8.79
C ALA A 613 -51.97 0.37 8.02
N ASP A 614 -53.08 -0.37 7.94
CA ASP A 614 -54.43 0.06 7.59
C ASP A 614 -54.75 0.37 6.12
N GLU A 615 -55.02 -0.69 5.35
CA GLU A 615 -56.14 -0.71 4.38
C GLU A 615 -57.33 -1.53 4.92
N GLU A 616 -57.76 -1.33 6.17
CA GLU A 616 -59.13 -1.71 6.59
C GLU A 616 -59.70 -0.69 7.59
N VAL A 617 -60.09 0.49 7.09
CA VAL A 617 -61.25 1.21 7.61
C VAL A 617 -62.12 1.65 6.42
N LYS A 618 -63.16 0.86 6.15
CA LYS A 618 -64.42 1.32 5.58
C LYS A 618 -65.56 0.76 6.38
#